data_AF-L9JLR4-F1
#
_entry.id   AF-L9JLR4-F1
#
_cell.length_a   1.000
_cell.length_b   1.000
_cell.length_c   1.000
_cell.angle_alpha   90.00
_cell.angle_beta   90.00
_cell.angle_gamma   90.00
#
_symmetry.space_group_name_H-M   'P 1'
#
loop_
_entity.id
_entity.type
_entity.pdbx_description
1 polymer ?
#
loop_
_entity_poly.entity_id
_entity_poly.type
_entity_poly.pdbx_seq_one_letter_code
_entity_poly.pdbx_strand_id
1 'polypeptide(L)'
;KPKTKRAKRFLDKREPKLSENIKNAMLIKGGNANSTVTQVLKDVNTKCPEGTKPMLVFAGNDFDATEDYRRLKSLLIDFFRGPTVSNIRLAGLEYVLHFTAWNGKIYLRSYKLLLKKSGCRTPRIELEEMGPSLDLVLRRTHLASDDLYKLSMKMPKALKPKKKKNISHDTFGTTYGRIHMQKQDLSKLQTRKMKGLKKRPAERIPEDPEKRSKRIKKN
;
A
#
# COMPACT_ATOMS: atom_id res chain seq x y z
N LYS A 1 -7.40 -38.81 -0.82
CA LYS A 1 -8.00 -38.07 0.32
C LYS A 1 -7.25 -38.47 1.60
N PRO A 2 -6.84 -37.52 2.46
CA PRO A 2 -6.10 -37.82 3.69
C PRO A 2 -6.91 -38.71 4.62
N LYS A 3 -6.27 -39.76 5.17
CA LYS A 3 -6.92 -40.75 6.03
C LYS A 3 -7.11 -40.27 7.49
N THR A 4 -6.28 -39.34 7.95
CA THR A 4 -6.33 -38.82 9.33
C THR A 4 -6.65 -37.33 9.38
N LYS A 5 -7.32 -36.89 10.46
CA LYS A 5 -7.62 -35.46 10.71
C LYS A 5 -6.33 -34.61 10.77
N ARG A 6 -5.23 -35.17 11.30
CA ARG A 6 -3.91 -34.50 11.35
C ARG A 6 -3.35 -34.24 9.95
N ALA A 7 -3.37 -35.25 9.08
CA ALA A 7 -2.90 -35.10 7.70
C ALA A 7 -3.77 -34.11 6.92
N LYS A 8 -5.09 -34.12 7.14
CA LYS A 8 -6.00 -33.13 6.55
C LYS A 8 -5.63 -31.70 6.95
N ARG A 9 -5.50 -31.41 8.25
CA ARG A 9 -5.09 -30.07 8.74
C ARG A 9 -3.73 -29.61 8.18
N PHE A 10 -2.80 -30.53 7.97
CA PHE A 10 -1.50 -30.22 7.38
C PHE A 10 -1.62 -29.79 5.92
N LEU A 11 -2.44 -30.48 5.14
CA LEU A 11 -2.72 -30.12 3.74
C LEU A 11 -3.47 -28.80 3.66
N ASP A 12 -4.55 -28.63 4.44
CA ASP A 12 -5.34 -27.39 4.51
C ASP A 12 -4.47 -26.17 4.89
N LYS A 13 -3.40 -26.36 5.68
CA LYS A 13 -2.45 -25.29 6.03
C LYS A 13 -1.57 -24.87 4.86
N ARG A 14 -1.22 -25.80 3.97
CA ARG A 14 -0.34 -25.60 2.79
C ARG A 14 -1.10 -25.14 1.55
N GLU A 15 -2.41 -25.31 1.51
CA GLU A 15 -3.23 -24.83 0.41
C GLU A 15 -3.16 -23.31 0.24
N PRO A 16 -3.31 -22.78 -0.99
CA PRO A 16 -3.36 -21.35 -1.24
C PRO A 16 -4.49 -20.67 -0.47
N LYS A 17 -4.22 -19.49 0.09
CA LYS A 17 -5.18 -18.73 0.91
C LYS A 17 -5.32 -17.31 0.38
N LEU A 18 -6.48 -16.70 0.62
CA LEU A 18 -6.72 -15.28 0.35
C LEU A 18 -5.83 -14.37 1.20
N SER A 19 -5.82 -14.62 2.52
CA SER A 19 -4.84 -14.06 3.45
C SER A 19 -3.74 -15.09 3.64
N GLU A 20 -2.55 -14.79 3.14
CA GLU A 20 -1.41 -15.68 3.21
C GLU A 20 -0.90 -15.85 4.65
N ASN A 21 -0.28 -17.00 4.93
CA ASN A 21 0.46 -17.18 6.18
C ASN A 21 1.85 -16.52 6.06
N ILE A 22 2.56 -16.44 7.19
CA ILE A 22 3.97 -16.02 7.20
C ILE A 22 4.80 -17.00 6.33
N LYS A 23 5.75 -16.45 5.58
CA LYS A 23 6.67 -17.25 4.77
C LYS A 23 7.70 -17.92 5.65
N ASN A 24 7.88 -19.23 5.45
CA ASN A 24 8.89 -19.99 6.17
C ASN A 24 10.22 -19.88 5.43
N ALA A 25 11.26 -19.47 6.15
CA ALA A 25 12.64 -19.56 5.67
C ALA A 25 13.23 -20.92 6.00
N MET A 26 13.98 -21.51 5.07
CA MET A 26 14.78 -22.71 5.30
C MET A 26 16.25 -22.36 5.05
N LEU A 27 17.06 -22.41 6.11
CA LEU A 27 18.50 -22.17 6.02
C LEU A 27 19.22 -23.50 5.84
N ILE A 28 19.92 -23.66 4.70
CA ILE A 28 20.66 -24.87 4.36
C ILE A 28 22.15 -24.55 4.37
N LYS A 29 22.93 -25.37 5.09
CA LYS A 29 24.39 -25.33 5.07
C LYS A 29 24.90 -26.07 3.83
N GLY A 30 25.73 -25.41 3.02
CA GLY A 30 26.43 -26.05 1.90
C GLY A 30 27.62 -26.91 2.33
N GLY A 31 28.06 -27.82 1.46
CA GLY A 31 29.18 -28.75 1.76
C GLY A 31 30.48 -28.07 2.16
N ASN A 32 30.80 -26.92 1.54
CA ASN A 32 32.03 -26.15 1.79
C ASN A 32 31.84 -25.00 2.81
N ALA A 33 30.81 -25.05 3.67
CA ALA A 33 30.55 -23.96 4.62
C ALA A 33 31.43 -24.07 5.87
N ASN A 34 32.19 -23.00 6.13
CA ASN A 34 33.05 -22.85 7.31
C ASN A 34 32.22 -22.60 8.60
N SER A 35 32.87 -22.71 9.76
CA SER A 35 32.32 -22.40 11.09
C SER A 35 31.79 -20.96 11.15
N THR A 36 32.50 -20.00 10.57
CA THR A 36 32.08 -18.59 10.49
C THR A 36 30.75 -18.43 9.75
N VAL A 37 30.59 -19.08 8.60
CA VAL A 37 29.34 -19.06 7.81
C VAL A 37 28.21 -19.70 8.61
N THR A 38 28.50 -20.80 9.30
CA THR A 38 27.54 -21.48 10.16
C THR A 38 27.11 -20.59 11.33
N GLN A 39 28.04 -19.84 11.92
CA GLN A 39 27.75 -18.88 12.99
C GLN A 39 26.88 -17.73 12.48
N VAL A 40 27.20 -17.15 11.32
CA VAL A 40 26.39 -16.10 10.71
C VAL A 40 24.97 -16.59 10.41
N LEU A 41 24.82 -17.80 9.87
CA LEU A 41 23.50 -18.39 9.62
C LEU A 41 22.69 -18.59 10.91
N LYS A 42 23.36 -18.96 12.01
CA LYS A 42 22.72 -19.02 13.34
C LYS A 42 22.31 -17.64 13.82
N ASP A 43 23.22 -16.67 13.76
CA ASP A 43 23.00 -15.30 14.23
C ASP A 43 21.85 -14.59 13.51
N VAL A 44 21.72 -14.79 12.18
CA VAL A 44 20.60 -14.26 11.39
C VAL A 44 19.25 -14.85 11.84
N ASN A 45 19.25 -16.10 12.32
CA ASN A 45 18.05 -16.76 12.81
C ASN A 45 17.70 -16.39 14.26
N THR A 46 18.69 -16.14 15.12
CA THR A 46 18.49 -16.02 16.58
C THR A 46 18.47 -14.59 17.11
N LYS A 47 19.09 -13.61 16.43
CA LYS A 47 19.26 -12.25 16.98
C LYS A 47 18.09 -11.29 16.75
N CYS A 48 17.06 -11.68 15.99
CA CYS A 48 15.79 -10.95 16.01
C CYS A 48 15.03 -11.34 17.29
N PRO A 49 14.71 -10.39 18.20
CA PRO A 49 13.96 -10.68 19.42
C PRO A 49 12.67 -11.45 19.09
N GLU A 50 12.52 -12.62 19.69
CA GLU A 50 11.38 -13.50 19.40
C GLU A 50 10.06 -12.78 19.71
N GLY A 51 9.22 -12.61 18.69
CA GLY A 51 7.89 -11.98 18.84
C GLY A 51 7.84 -10.47 18.56
N THR A 52 8.98 -9.82 18.30
CA THR A 52 9.02 -8.39 17.98
C THR A 52 9.15 -8.17 16.47
N LYS A 53 8.38 -7.22 15.93
CA LYS A 53 8.46 -6.88 14.51
C LYS A 53 9.61 -5.90 14.27
N PRO A 54 10.64 -6.26 13.49
CA PRO A 54 11.74 -5.35 13.23
C PRO A 54 11.29 -4.18 12.36
N MET A 55 11.82 -3.00 12.66
CA MET A 55 11.72 -1.85 11.77
C MET A 55 12.80 -1.98 10.69
N LEU A 56 12.43 -1.77 9.42
CA LEU A 56 13.37 -1.87 8.31
C LEU A 56 13.65 -0.47 7.77
N VAL A 57 14.93 -0.10 7.70
CA VAL A 57 15.39 1.16 7.11
C VAL A 57 16.29 0.82 5.93
N PHE A 58 15.94 1.33 4.75
CA PHE A 58 16.76 1.21 3.54
C PHE A 58 17.32 2.60 3.20
N ALA A 59 18.64 2.73 3.25
CA ALA A 59 19.38 3.93 2.90
C ALA A 59 20.19 3.70 1.62
N GLY A 60 20.24 4.72 0.76
CA GLY A 60 20.93 4.68 -0.53
C GLY A 60 19.97 4.64 -1.71
N ASN A 61 20.31 5.41 -2.75
CA ASN A 61 19.48 5.56 -3.96
C ASN A 61 19.52 4.31 -4.86
N ASP A 62 20.58 3.51 -4.74
CA ASP A 62 20.81 2.30 -5.54
C ASP A 62 19.65 1.30 -5.43
N PHE A 63 19.00 1.25 -4.25
CA PHE A 63 17.86 0.38 -3.98
C PHE A 63 16.63 0.63 -4.86
N ASP A 64 16.47 1.85 -5.36
CA ASP A 64 15.33 2.23 -6.20
C ASP A 64 15.72 2.46 -7.66
N ALA A 65 17.00 2.73 -7.93
CA ALA A 65 17.56 2.98 -9.26
C ALA A 65 17.77 1.69 -10.08
N THR A 66 18.47 0.71 -9.51
CA THR A 66 18.87 -0.51 -10.24
C THR A 66 17.86 -1.62 -9.99
N GLU A 67 17.51 -2.38 -11.03
CA GLU A 67 16.53 -3.47 -10.90
C GLU A 67 16.99 -4.54 -9.91
N ASP A 68 18.24 -4.99 -9.98
CA ASP A 68 18.80 -6.00 -9.06
C ASP A 68 18.63 -5.61 -7.59
N TYR A 69 18.94 -4.36 -7.25
CA TYR A 69 18.81 -3.86 -5.88
C TYR A 69 17.34 -3.68 -5.47
N ARG A 70 16.44 -3.34 -6.41
CA ARG A 70 14.99 -3.31 -6.16
C ARG A 70 14.45 -4.71 -5.86
N ARG A 71 14.90 -5.73 -6.60
CA ARG A 71 14.53 -7.13 -6.34
C ARG A 71 15.07 -7.61 -5.00
N LEU A 72 16.31 -7.24 -4.68
CA LEU A 72 16.92 -7.57 -3.40
C LEU A 72 16.21 -6.87 -2.23
N LYS A 73 15.84 -5.60 -2.36
CA LYS A 73 15.02 -4.87 -1.38
C LYS A 73 13.72 -5.62 -1.11
N SER A 74 13.03 -6.07 -2.16
CA SER A 74 11.80 -6.87 -2.03
C SER A 74 12.05 -8.19 -1.29
N LEU A 75 13.16 -8.88 -1.55
CA LEU A 75 13.53 -10.13 -0.88
C LEU A 75 13.81 -9.91 0.62
N LEU A 76 14.58 -8.87 0.96
CA LEU A 76 14.92 -8.54 2.34
C LEU A 76 13.69 -8.15 3.16
N ILE A 77 12.78 -7.36 2.58
CA ILE A 77 11.50 -7.03 3.22
C ILE A 77 10.72 -8.31 3.50
N ASP A 78 10.63 -9.22 2.54
CA ASP A 78 9.87 -10.45 2.68
C ASP A 78 10.44 -11.41 3.74
N PHE A 79 11.76 -11.45 3.86
CA PHE A 79 12.47 -12.25 4.86
C PHE A 79 12.30 -11.72 6.29
N PHE A 80 12.45 -10.40 6.49
CA PHE A 80 12.50 -9.81 7.84
C PHE A 80 11.15 -9.23 8.35
N ARG A 81 10.13 -9.03 7.51
CA ARG A 81 8.87 -8.38 7.93
C ARG A 81 8.03 -9.16 8.95
N GLY A 82 8.15 -10.48 9.00
CA GLY A 82 7.30 -11.36 9.81
C GLY A 82 5.78 -11.21 9.54
N PRO A 83 4.91 -11.34 10.56
CA PRO A 83 3.46 -11.28 10.38
C PRO A 83 2.93 -9.89 9.97
N THR A 84 1.87 -9.89 9.18
CA THR A 84 1.08 -8.69 8.88
C THR A 84 0.10 -8.43 10.02
N VAL A 85 0.36 -7.38 10.78
CA VAL A 85 -0.50 -6.91 11.88
C VAL A 85 -1.02 -5.50 11.55
N SER A 86 -2.26 -5.20 11.94
CA SER A 86 -2.86 -3.88 11.76
C SER A 86 -2.30 -2.86 12.75
N ASN A 87 -2.10 -3.28 14.00
CA ASN A 87 -1.66 -2.43 15.10
C ASN A 87 -0.40 -3.00 15.75
N ILE A 88 0.51 -2.12 16.16
CA ILE A 88 1.77 -2.45 16.83
C ILE A 88 1.82 -1.65 18.14
N ARG A 89 2.27 -2.28 19.23
CA ARG A 89 2.49 -1.60 20.51
C ARG A 89 3.81 -0.82 20.46
N LEU A 90 3.87 0.36 21.07
CA LEU A 90 5.09 1.17 21.11
C LEU A 90 6.27 0.43 21.77
N ALA A 91 6.00 -0.33 22.82
CA ALA A 91 7.00 -1.17 23.49
C ALA A 91 7.53 -2.31 22.60
N GLY A 92 6.86 -2.62 21.49
CA GLY A 92 7.35 -3.57 20.49
C GLY A 92 8.22 -2.93 19.40
N LEU A 93 8.61 -1.67 19.54
CA LEU A 93 9.52 -0.99 18.62
C LEU A 93 10.93 -0.96 19.21
N GLU A 94 11.54 -2.13 19.35
CA GLU A 94 12.83 -2.28 20.04
C GLU A 94 14.00 -2.51 19.08
N TYR A 95 13.73 -2.97 17.86
CA TYR A 95 14.78 -3.48 16.97
C TYR A 95 14.66 -2.90 15.56
N VAL A 96 15.76 -2.35 15.06
CA VAL A 96 15.87 -1.74 13.73
C VAL A 96 16.94 -2.46 12.92
N LEU A 97 16.56 -2.92 11.73
CA LEU A 97 17.47 -3.39 10.71
C LEU A 97 17.73 -2.28 9.70
N HIS A 98 18.97 -1.85 9.60
CA HIS A 98 19.42 -0.82 8.69
C HIS A 98 20.20 -1.45 7.54
N PHE A 99 19.72 -1.23 6.33
CA PHE A 99 20.35 -1.64 5.08
C PHE A 99 20.87 -0.39 4.37
N THR A 100 22.17 -0.26 4.23
CA THR A 100 22.79 0.83 3.47
C THR A 100 23.41 0.29 2.20
N ALA A 101 23.00 0.79 1.04
CA ALA A 101 23.67 0.52 -0.23
C ALA A 101 24.66 1.65 -0.53
N TRP A 102 25.93 1.31 -0.70
CA TRP A 102 27.00 2.26 -1.00
C TRP A 102 28.12 1.58 -1.76
N ASN A 103 28.61 2.21 -2.85
CA ASN A 103 29.72 1.73 -3.67
C ASN A 103 29.60 0.25 -4.08
N GLY A 104 28.40 -0.20 -4.45
CA GLY A 104 28.14 -1.59 -4.86
C GLY A 104 28.15 -2.62 -3.73
N LYS A 105 28.33 -2.18 -2.47
CA LYS A 105 28.23 -3.02 -1.26
C LYS A 105 26.96 -2.71 -0.51
N ILE A 106 26.47 -3.69 0.23
CA ILE A 106 25.27 -3.59 1.05
C ILE A 106 25.65 -3.88 2.48
N TYR A 107 25.49 -2.89 3.33
CA TYR A 107 25.75 -2.98 4.75
C TYR A 107 24.45 -3.30 5.47
N LEU A 108 24.38 -4.46 6.11
CA LEU A 108 23.34 -4.79 7.08
C LEU A 108 23.88 -4.48 8.48
N ARG A 109 23.18 -3.61 9.19
CA ARG A 109 23.44 -3.28 10.59
C ARG A 109 22.17 -3.43 11.40
N SER A 110 22.33 -3.89 12.62
CA SER A 110 21.21 -4.13 13.54
C SER A 110 21.39 -3.30 14.79
N TYR A 111 20.35 -2.52 15.10
CA TYR A 111 20.33 -1.61 16.22
C TYR A 111 19.18 -1.92 17.16
N LYS A 112 19.44 -1.82 18.45
CA LYS A 112 18.44 -1.73 19.49
C LYS A 112 18.05 -0.28 19.68
N LEU A 113 16.75 -0.02 19.82
CA LEU A 113 16.17 1.31 19.94
C LEU A 113 16.02 1.67 21.43
N LEU A 114 16.59 2.81 21.83
CA LEU A 114 16.46 3.37 23.17
C LEU A 114 15.67 4.67 23.10
N LEU A 115 14.49 4.67 23.73
CA LEU A 115 13.61 5.84 23.79
C LEU A 115 13.95 6.67 25.03
N LYS A 116 14.58 7.83 24.84
CA LYS A 116 14.87 8.81 25.90
C LYS A 116 13.79 9.90 25.97
N LYS A 117 13.62 10.48 27.16
CA LYS A 117 12.72 11.62 27.37
C LYS A 117 13.22 12.85 26.59
N SER A 118 12.34 13.47 25.81
CA SER A 118 12.65 14.61 24.93
C SER A 118 11.89 15.91 25.30
N GLY A 119 10.94 15.84 26.24
CA GLY A 119 10.06 16.97 26.59
C GLY A 119 8.92 17.23 25.61
N CYS A 120 8.92 16.58 24.44
CA CYS A 120 7.83 16.62 23.46
C CYS A 120 7.04 15.30 23.44
N ARG A 121 5.92 15.25 22.69
CA ARG A 121 5.12 14.02 22.50
C ARG A 121 5.91 12.87 21.85
N THR A 122 6.94 13.19 21.06
CA THR A 122 7.81 12.21 20.39
C THR A 122 9.09 12.00 21.20
N PRO A 123 9.41 10.76 21.66
CA PRO A 123 10.64 10.48 22.41
C PRO A 123 11.89 10.71 21.56
N ARG A 124 13.01 11.01 22.21
CA ARG A 124 14.33 11.09 21.56
C ARG A 124 14.84 9.68 21.34
N ILE A 125 15.20 9.36 20.10
CA ILE A 125 15.65 8.02 19.70
C ILE A 125 17.17 7.98 19.77
N GLU A 126 17.70 7.00 20.50
CA GLU A 126 19.12 6.65 20.49
C GLU A 126 19.23 5.19 20.04
N LEU A 127 20.34 4.84 19.36
CA LEU A 127 20.55 3.52 18.78
C LEU A 127 21.78 2.88 19.42
N GLU A 128 21.65 1.62 19.83
CA GLU A 128 22.74 0.79 20.35
C GLU A 128 22.98 -0.38 19.40
N GLU A 129 24.23 -0.66 19.03
CA GLU A 129 24.51 -1.78 18.12
C GLU A 129 24.31 -3.12 18.86
N MET A 130 23.43 -3.96 18.31
CA MET A 130 23.10 -5.28 18.88
C MET A 130 23.63 -6.42 17.98
N GLY A 131 23.86 -6.13 16.69
CA GLY A 131 24.26 -7.10 15.68
C GLY A 131 23.10 -7.97 15.15
N PRO A 132 23.30 -8.76 14.07
CA PRO A 132 24.54 -8.98 13.32
C PRO A 132 24.89 -7.83 12.36
N SER A 133 26.20 -7.60 12.19
CA SER A 133 26.75 -6.70 11.19
C SER A 133 27.25 -7.53 10.01
N LEU A 134 26.68 -7.34 8.82
CA LEU A 134 27.07 -8.06 7.61
C LEU A 134 27.35 -7.09 6.47
N ASP A 135 28.48 -7.31 5.78
CA ASP A 135 28.82 -6.61 4.56
C ASP A 135 28.60 -7.57 3.39
N LEU A 136 27.58 -7.29 2.59
CA LEU A 136 27.13 -8.13 1.50
C LEU A 136 27.55 -7.52 0.17
N VAL A 137 27.91 -8.39 -0.78
CA VAL A 137 28.23 -8.01 -2.16
C VAL A 137 27.38 -8.85 -3.09
N LEU A 138 26.66 -8.19 -4.00
CA LEU A 138 25.94 -8.86 -5.08
C LEU A 138 26.95 -9.48 -6.04
N ARG A 139 26.77 -10.77 -6.32
CA ARG A 139 27.64 -11.53 -7.23
C ARG A 139 26.82 -12.02 -8.42
N ARG A 140 26.33 -13.25 -8.36
CA ARG A 140 25.50 -13.82 -9.43
C ARG A 140 24.03 -13.56 -9.15
N THR A 141 23.29 -13.13 -10.17
CA THR A 141 21.84 -12.93 -10.12
C THR A 141 21.15 -13.85 -11.12
N HIS A 142 20.00 -14.38 -10.72
CA HIS A 142 19.11 -15.11 -11.61
C HIS A 142 17.69 -14.57 -11.40
N LEU A 143 17.31 -13.61 -12.23
CA LEU A 143 16.01 -12.95 -12.15
C LEU A 143 14.93 -13.82 -12.77
N ALA A 144 13.72 -13.75 -12.21
CA ALA A 144 12.55 -14.38 -12.81
C ALA A 144 12.13 -13.62 -14.08
N SER A 145 11.53 -14.33 -15.04
CA SER A 145 10.87 -13.72 -16.20
C SER A 145 9.79 -12.73 -15.76
N ASP A 146 9.57 -11.67 -16.55
CA ASP A 146 8.59 -10.64 -16.24
C ASP A 146 7.16 -11.16 -16.07
N ASP A 147 6.77 -12.18 -16.82
CA ASP A 147 5.42 -12.75 -16.75
C ASP A 147 5.17 -13.50 -15.44
N LEU A 148 6.15 -14.31 -15.02
CA LEU A 148 6.10 -14.99 -13.72
C LEU A 148 6.05 -13.98 -12.58
N TYR A 149 6.81 -12.88 -12.67
CA TYR A 149 6.80 -11.84 -11.66
C TYR A 149 5.45 -11.11 -11.58
N LYS A 150 4.88 -10.72 -12.71
CA LYS A 150 3.53 -10.11 -12.79
C LYS A 150 2.47 -11.03 -12.21
N LEU A 151 2.54 -12.33 -12.50
CA LEU A 151 1.63 -13.33 -11.95
C LEU A 151 1.76 -13.42 -10.42
N SER A 152 3.00 -13.40 -9.91
CA SER A 152 3.31 -13.49 -8.48
C SER A 152 2.85 -12.25 -7.70
N MET A 153 2.81 -11.08 -8.35
CA MET A 153 2.34 -9.82 -7.75
C MET A 153 0.82 -9.60 -7.85
N LYS A 154 0.08 -10.56 -8.38
CA LYS A 154 -1.36 -10.42 -8.61
C LYS A 154 -2.13 -10.41 -7.28
N MET A 155 -2.71 -9.26 -6.94
CA MET A 155 -3.63 -9.17 -5.80
C MET A 155 -4.97 -9.87 -6.09
N PRO A 156 -5.47 -10.72 -5.16
CA PRO A 156 -6.79 -11.34 -5.30
C PRO A 156 -7.91 -10.29 -5.43
N LYS A 157 -8.84 -10.49 -6.37
CA LYS A 157 -9.94 -9.56 -6.63
C LYS A 157 -10.85 -9.34 -5.42
N ALA A 158 -10.92 -10.29 -4.49
CA ALA A 158 -11.70 -10.19 -3.25
C ALA A 158 -11.10 -9.21 -2.23
N LEU A 159 -9.77 -9.09 -2.19
CA LEU A 159 -9.07 -8.13 -1.33
C LEU A 159 -9.05 -6.71 -1.92
N LYS A 160 -9.21 -6.59 -3.24
CA LYS A 160 -9.19 -5.29 -3.91
C LYS A 160 -10.53 -4.56 -3.70
N PRO A 161 -10.55 -3.40 -3.01
CA PRO A 161 -11.78 -2.66 -2.81
C PRO A 161 -12.28 -2.14 -4.17
N LYS A 162 -13.44 -2.63 -4.61
CA LYS A 162 -14.10 -2.13 -5.82
C LYS A 162 -14.83 -0.84 -5.49
N LYS A 163 -14.27 0.30 -5.86
CA LYS A 163 -14.99 1.57 -5.81
C LYS A 163 -16.13 1.54 -6.82
N LYS A 164 -17.38 1.59 -6.33
CA LYS A 164 -18.56 1.79 -7.18
C LYS A 164 -18.78 3.29 -7.31
N LYS A 165 -18.79 3.81 -8.53
CA LYS A 165 -18.98 5.25 -8.81
C LYS A 165 -20.34 5.69 -8.25
N ASN A 166 -20.40 6.90 -7.70
CA ASN A 166 -21.61 7.53 -7.16
C ASN A 166 -22.26 6.84 -5.96
N ILE A 167 -21.57 5.90 -5.30
CA ILE A 167 -22.04 5.26 -4.07
C ILE A 167 -21.01 5.53 -2.99
N SER A 168 -21.44 6.12 -1.88
CA SER A 168 -20.62 6.35 -0.69
C SER A 168 -21.27 5.69 0.52
N HIS A 169 -20.45 5.27 1.49
CA HIS A 169 -20.89 4.75 2.76
C HIS A 169 -20.56 5.76 3.86
N ASP A 170 -21.50 6.01 4.75
CA ASP A 170 -21.28 6.81 5.95
C ASP A 170 -20.47 6.03 6.99
N THR A 171 -19.94 6.73 8.00
CA THR A 171 -19.25 6.12 9.15
C THR A 171 -20.16 5.15 9.92
N PHE A 172 -21.48 5.41 9.89
CA PHE A 172 -22.51 4.55 10.47
C PHE A 172 -22.98 3.42 9.53
N GLY A 173 -22.41 3.29 8.32
CA GLY A 173 -22.72 2.21 7.38
C GLY A 173 -23.95 2.44 6.49
N THR A 174 -24.61 3.59 6.58
CA THR A 174 -25.67 3.97 5.64
C THR A 174 -25.08 4.20 4.25
N THR A 175 -25.82 3.79 3.21
CA THR A 175 -25.35 3.89 1.82
C THR A 175 -26.03 5.07 1.13
N TYR A 176 -25.25 6.03 0.66
CA TYR A 176 -25.72 7.18 -0.10
C TYR A 176 -25.40 7.03 -1.59
N GLY A 177 -26.39 7.30 -2.43
CA GLY A 177 -26.23 7.41 -3.87
C GLY A 177 -26.19 8.87 -4.30
N ARG A 178 -25.14 9.31 -4.97
CA ARG A 178 -25.07 10.67 -5.53
C ARG A 178 -25.70 10.70 -6.91
N ILE A 179 -26.84 11.38 -7.03
CA ILE A 179 -27.48 11.63 -8.33
C ILE A 179 -26.95 12.97 -8.86
N HIS A 180 -26.34 12.94 -10.05
CA HIS A 180 -25.93 14.15 -10.75
C HIS A 180 -27.04 14.55 -11.71
N MET A 181 -27.93 15.45 -11.28
CA MET A 181 -28.95 16.00 -12.16
C MET A 181 -28.29 16.89 -13.21
N GLN A 182 -28.67 16.70 -14.47
CA GLN A 182 -28.28 17.60 -15.54
C GLN A 182 -28.95 18.96 -15.34
N LYS A 183 -28.30 20.02 -15.78
CA LYS A 183 -28.91 21.35 -15.80
C LYS A 183 -30.10 21.33 -16.78
N GLN A 184 -31.30 21.63 -16.29
CA GLN A 184 -32.50 21.67 -17.11
C GLN A 184 -32.64 23.04 -17.78
N ASP A 185 -32.49 23.10 -19.11
CA ASP A 185 -32.70 24.31 -19.88
C ASP A 185 -34.19 24.50 -20.20
N LEU A 186 -34.84 25.44 -19.51
CA LEU A 186 -36.27 25.74 -19.65
C LEU A 186 -36.59 26.71 -20.80
N SER A 187 -35.58 27.25 -21.48
CA SER A 187 -35.79 28.17 -22.62
C SER A 187 -36.55 27.54 -23.78
N LYS A 188 -36.46 26.20 -23.92
CA LYS A 188 -37.20 25.42 -24.91
C LYS A 188 -38.65 25.13 -24.49
N LEU A 189 -39.03 25.41 -23.24
CA LEU A 189 -40.36 25.12 -22.73
C LEU A 189 -41.37 26.17 -23.23
N GLN A 190 -42.09 25.83 -24.30
CA GLN A 190 -43.23 26.63 -24.76
C GLN A 190 -44.45 26.34 -23.88
N THR A 191 -44.94 27.35 -23.17
CA THR A 191 -46.16 27.23 -22.37
C THR A 191 -47.40 27.26 -23.26
N ARG A 192 -48.50 26.68 -22.75
CA ARG A 192 -49.79 26.72 -23.43
C ARG A 192 -50.23 28.19 -23.60
N LYS A 193 -50.46 28.61 -24.84
CA LYS A 193 -50.89 29.97 -25.19
C LYS A 193 -52.37 30.20 -24.86
N MET A 194 -52.68 30.29 -23.57
CA MET A 194 -54.03 30.58 -23.07
C MET A 194 -54.53 31.92 -23.57
N LYS A 195 -55.84 32.02 -23.83
CA LYS A 195 -56.48 33.23 -24.37
C LYS A 195 -56.30 34.45 -23.45
N GLY A 196 -56.28 34.24 -22.13
CA GLY A 196 -56.07 35.31 -21.14
C GLY A 196 -54.65 35.89 -21.08
N LEU A 197 -53.65 35.18 -21.60
CA LEU A 197 -52.25 35.64 -21.65
C LEU A 197 -51.90 36.36 -22.97
N LYS A 198 -52.82 36.37 -23.93
CA LYS A 198 -52.66 37.09 -25.19
C LYS A 198 -52.98 38.56 -24.95
N LYS A 199 -52.02 39.46 -25.20
CA LYS A 199 -52.24 40.92 -25.13
C LYS A 199 -53.42 41.31 -26.02
N ARG A 200 -54.32 42.11 -25.47
CA ARG A 200 -55.43 42.70 -26.23
C ARG A 200 -54.90 43.84 -27.10
N PRO A 201 -55.52 44.12 -28.26
CA PRO A 201 -55.04 45.14 -29.19
C PRO A 201 -54.89 46.55 -28.56
N ALA A 202 -55.70 46.88 -27.55
CA ALA A 202 -55.70 48.20 -26.91
C ALA A 202 -54.51 48.45 -25.96
N GLU A 203 -53.78 47.41 -25.53
CA GLU A 203 -52.65 47.52 -24.59
C GLU A 203 -51.27 47.45 -25.28
N ARG A 204 -51.24 47.56 -26.61
CA ARG A 204 -50.01 47.53 -27.42
C ARG A 204 -49.36 48.93 -27.46
N ILE A 205 -48.60 49.27 -26.43
CA ILE A 205 -47.69 50.42 -26.46
C ILE A 205 -46.51 50.07 -27.40
N PRO A 206 -46.08 50.96 -28.32
CA PRO A 206 -44.90 50.73 -29.15
C PRO A 206 -43.63 50.70 -28.27
N GLU A 207 -42.92 49.56 -28.24
CA GLU A 207 -41.66 49.42 -27.49
C GLU A 207 -40.47 49.95 -28.30
N ASP A 208 -39.59 50.72 -27.65
CA ASP A 208 -38.35 51.26 -28.22
C ASP A 208 -37.44 50.19 -28.86
N PRO A 209 -36.87 50.48 -30.06
CA PRO A 209 -36.05 49.53 -30.80
C PRO A 209 -34.78 49.09 -30.03
N GLU A 210 -34.23 49.93 -29.17
CA GLU A 210 -33.07 49.59 -28.33
C GLU A 210 -33.36 48.48 -27.31
N LYS A 211 -34.55 48.48 -26.69
CA LYS A 211 -34.96 47.46 -25.70
C LYS A 211 -35.24 46.12 -26.37
N ARG A 212 -35.69 46.14 -27.63
CA ARG A 212 -35.93 44.93 -28.45
C ARG A 212 -34.64 44.20 -28.81
N SER A 213 -33.57 44.94 -29.14
CA SER A 213 -32.26 44.36 -29.47
C SER A 213 -31.58 43.67 -28.26
N LYS A 214 -31.70 44.26 -27.07
CA LYS A 214 -31.13 43.73 -25.82
C LYS A 214 -31.83 42.44 -25.34
N ARG A 215 -33.10 42.24 -25.72
CA ARG A 215 -33.90 41.05 -25.38
C ARG A 215 -33.60 39.84 -26.29
N ILE A 216 -33.20 40.09 -27.54
CA ILE A 216 -32.83 39.05 -28.51
C ILE A 216 -31.44 38.47 -28.19
N LYS A 217 -30.52 39.29 -27.67
CA LYS A 217 -29.15 38.85 -27.32
C LYS A 217 -29.03 38.03 -26.02
N LYS A 218 -30.12 37.85 -25.26
CA LYS A 218 -30.12 37.23 -23.92
C LYS A 218 -30.86 35.88 -23.84
N ASN A 219 -31.34 35.36 -24.97
CA ASN A 219 -32.00 34.05 -25.09
C ASN A 219 -31.08 32.99 -25.65
#